data_AF-A0A8T4RRD1-F1
#
_entry.id   AF-A0A8T4RRD1-F1
#
_cell.length_a   1.000
_cell.length_b   1.000
_cell.length_c   1.000
_cell.angle_alpha   90.00
_cell.angle_beta   90.00
_cell.angle_gamma   90.00
#
_symmetry.space_group_name_H-M   'P 1'
#
loop_
_entity.id
_entity.type
_entity.pdbx_description
1 polymer ?
#
loop_
_entity_poly.entity_id
_entity_poly.type
_entity_poly.pdbx_seq_one_letter_code
_entity_poly.pdbx_strand_id
1 'polypeptide(L)'
;MIKMFKRYKERLNFNKELLFSEIGAFIIGPLSAQIASLFTASRAIIAFGASSGDYLGYTSAYAISSFFDNRKLYWDNKKRKIRKLFYKHIAKFIIGAAFVDVVYYSARTYVTYFILGFGLAPYKAAFFSQLSTMLLYFGLMNIMGSVMGIIKKKATS
;
A
#
# COMPACT_ATOMS: atom_id res chain seq x y z
N MET A 1 -5.00 31.94 3.94
CA MET A 1 -3.62 31.40 3.97
C MET A 1 -3.48 30.14 4.85
N ILE A 2 -3.88 30.19 6.13
CA ILE A 2 -3.71 29.08 7.10
C ILE A 2 -4.36 27.74 6.67
N LYS A 3 -5.54 27.79 6.05
CA LYS A 3 -6.28 26.59 5.60
C LYS A 3 -5.62 25.87 4.41
N MET A 4 -4.93 26.60 3.52
CA MET A 4 -4.16 26.01 2.42
C MET A 4 -2.93 25.28 2.94
N PHE A 5 -2.20 25.91 3.87
CA PHE A 5 -1.00 25.32 4.46
C PHE A 5 -1.32 24.02 5.22
N LYS A 6 -2.43 23.98 5.97
CA LYS A 6 -2.89 22.77 6.66
C LYS A 6 -3.18 21.62 5.68
N ARG A 7 -3.93 21.88 4.61
CA ARG A 7 -4.22 20.87 3.57
C ARG A 7 -2.97 20.35 2.86
N TYR A 8 -2.00 21.23 2.62
CA TYR A 8 -0.73 20.86 2.00
C TYR A 8 0.08 19.92 2.91
N LYS A 9 0.20 20.26 4.20
CA LYS A 9 0.86 19.42 5.20
C LYS A 9 0.18 18.04 5.35
N GLU A 10 -1.15 18.00 5.30
CA GLU A 10 -1.92 16.74 5.35
C GLU A 10 -1.64 15.85 4.13
N ARG A 11 -1.59 16.43 2.92
CA ARG A 11 -1.19 15.71 1.70
C ARG A 11 0.23 15.15 1.78
N LEU A 12 1.18 15.95 2.26
CA LEU A 12 2.56 15.50 2.44
C LEU A 12 2.67 14.33 3.42
N ASN A 13 1.96 14.40 4.55
CA ASN A 13 1.96 13.31 5.53
C ASN A 13 1.34 12.04 4.95
N PHE A 14 0.23 12.16 4.20
CA PHE A 14 -0.37 11.01 3.52
C PHE A 14 0.59 10.38 2.50
N ASN A 15 1.23 11.18 1.65
CA ASN A 15 2.21 10.68 0.68
C ASN A 15 3.44 10.06 1.35
N LYS A 16 3.86 10.57 2.52
CA LYS A 16 4.91 9.96 3.34
C LYS A 16 4.48 8.57 3.84
N GLU A 17 3.27 8.45 4.40
CA GLU A 17 2.71 7.16 4.84
C GLU A 17 2.62 6.17 3.66
N LEU A 18 2.19 6.62 2.47
CA LEU A 18 2.16 5.81 1.25
C LEU A 18 3.56 5.33 0.85
N LEU A 19 4.56 6.21 0.88
CA LEU A 19 5.93 5.86 0.50
C LEU A 19 6.56 4.85 1.47
N PHE A 20 6.31 4.97 2.77
CA PHE A 20 6.71 3.94 3.75
C PHE A 20 6.02 2.60 3.47
N SER A 21 4.77 2.64 3.05
CA SER A 21 4.00 1.43 2.74
C SER A 21 4.55 0.74 1.48
N GLU A 22 4.89 1.51 0.44
CA GLU A 22 5.54 0.99 -0.77
C GLU A 22 6.88 0.32 -0.47
N ILE A 23 7.70 0.84 0.45
CA ILE A 23 8.95 0.17 0.86
C ILE A 23 8.67 -1.26 1.36
N GLY A 24 7.58 -1.45 2.12
CA GLY A 24 7.14 -2.78 2.55
C GLY A 24 6.81 -3.69 1.37
N ALA A 25 6.11 -3.18 0.36
CA ALA A 25 5.80 -3.93 -0.85
C ALA A 25 7.06 -4.28 -1.66
N PHE A 26 7.97 -3.33 -1.86
CA PHE A 26 9.25 -3.53 -2.56
C PHE A 26 10.13 -4.65 -1.97
N ILE A 27 9.94 -4.95 -0.68
CA ILE A 27 10.63 -6.06 -0.03
C ILE A 27 9.84 -7.36 -0.23
N ILE A 28 8.54 -7.35 0.13
CA ILE A 28 7.76 -8.59 0.22
C ILE A 28 7.33 -9.12 -1.15
N GLY A 29 6.91 -8.27 -2.10
CA GLY A 29 6.43 -8.73 -3.40
C GLY A 29 7.47 -9.48 -4.22
N PRO A 30 8.68 -8.92 -4.43
CA PRO A 30 9.76 -9.63 -5.12
C PRO A 30 10.13 -10.95 -4.44
N LEU A 31 10.13 -11.00 -3.10
CA LEU A 31 10.35 -12.25 -2.37
C LEU A 31 9.21 -13.25 -2.60
N SER A 32 7.94 -12.81 -2.57
CA SER A 32 6.80 -13.66 -2.85
C SER A 32 6.80 -14.20 -4.28
N ALA A 33 7.22 -13.41 -5.27
CA ALA A 33 7.43 -13.88 -6.64
C ALA A 33 8.49 -14.99 -6.71
N GLN A 34 9.61 -14.79 -6.01
CA GLN A 34 10.67 -15.80 -5.94
C GLN A 34 10.21 -17.08 -5.26
N ILE A 35 9.51 -16.96 -4.13
CA ILE A 35 8.95 -18.11 -3.40
C ILE A 35 7.94 -18.85 -4.28
N ALA A 36 7.01 -18.15 -4.93
CA ALA A 36 6.03 -18.77 -5.83
C ALA A 36 6.71 -19.58 -6.94
N SER A 37 7.82 -19.06 -7.50
CA SER A 37 8.56 -19.77 -8.55
C SER A 37 9.22 -21.08 -8.10
N LEU A 38 9.40 -21.30 -6.80
CA LEU A 38 9.88 -22.58 -6.27
C LEU A 38 8.84 -23.69 -6.38
N PHE A 39 7.55 -23.34 -6.51
CA PHE A 39 6.43 -24.28 -6.53
C PHE A 39 5.77 -24.40 -7.91
N THR A 40 6.04 -23.47 -8.83
CA THR A 40 5.43 -23.48 -10.16
C THR A 40 6.25 -22.72 -11.20
N ALA A 41 6.19 -23.17 -12.45
CA ALA A 41 6.70 -22.46 -13.62
C ALA A 41 5.66 -21.52 -14.27
N SER A 42 4.42 -21.51 -13.77
CA SER A 42 3.35 -20.68 -14.34
C SER A 42 3.62 -19.19 -14.07
N ARG A 43 3.89 -18.44 -15.15
CA ARG A 43 4.07 -16.98 -15.09
C ARG A 43 2.90 -16.26 -14.44
N ALA A 44 1.67 -16.74 -14.66
CA ALA A 44 0.47 -16.14 -14.08
C ALA A 44 0.45 -16.31 -12.56
N ILE A 45 0.77 -17.51 -12.06
CA ILE A 45 0.80 -17.78 -10.61
C ILE A 45 1.94 -17.01 -9.94
N ILE A 46 3.12 -16.94 -10.56
CA ILE A 46 4.25 -16.15 -10.06
C ILE A 46 3.89 -14.66 -9.99
N ALA A 47 3.29 -14.10 -11.04
CA ALA A 47 2.87 -12.71 -11.08
C ALA A 47 1.80 -12.40 -10.02
N PHE A 48 0.83 -13.30 -9.84
CA PHE A 48 -0.17 -13.18 -8.78
C PHE A 48 0.45 -13.27 -7.38
N GLY A 49 1.44 -14.15 -7.20
CA GLY A 49 2.22 -14.25 -5.95
C GLY A 49 2.96 -12.96 -5.63
N ALA A 50 3.56 -12.31 -6.64
CA ALA A 50 4.21 -11.02 -6.50
C ALA A 50 3.24 -9.94 -5.98
N SER A 51 2.10 -9.78 -6.66
CA SER A 51 1.08 -8.79 -6.29
C SER A 51 0.45 -9.05 -4.91
N SER A 52 0.27 -10.32 -4.56
CA SER A 52 -0.22 -10.70 -3.23
C SER A 52 0.80 -10.34 -2.14
N GLY A 53 2.08 -10.60 -2.41
CA GLY A 53 3.18 -10.20 -1.53
C GLY A 53 3.27 -8.68 -1.36
N ASP A 54 3.15 -7.93 -2.46
CA ASP A 54 3.09 -6.47 -2.43
C ASP A 54 1.96 -5.99 -1.52
N TYR A 55 0.75 -6.53 -1.69
CA TYR A 55 -0.40 -6.13 -0.88
C TYR A 55 -0.19 -6.40 0.61
N LEU A 56 0.39 -7.56 0.95
CA LEU A 56 0.72 -7.92 2.33
C LEU A 56 1.80 -7.00 2.91
N GLY A 57 2.88 -6.76 2.17
CA GLY A 57 3.97 -5.87 2.58
C GLY A 57 3.50 -4.43 2.75
N TYR A 58 2.75 -3.93 1.77
CA TYR A 58 2.12 -2.62 1.75
C TYR A 58 1.23 -2.41 2.98
N THR A 59 0.25 -3.30 3.17
CA THR A 59 -0.75 -3.16 4.24
C THR A 59 -0.09 -3.28 5.62
N SER A 60 0.91 -4.15 5.75
CA SER A 60 1.67 -4.32 7.01
C SER A 60 2.47 -3.06 7.34
N ALA A 61 3.21 -2.51 6.38
CA ALA A 61 3.98 -1.29 6.57
C ALA A 61 3.08 -0.07 6.84
N TYR A 62 1.95 0.04 6.13
CA TYR A 62 0.94 1.05 6.41
C TYR A 62 0.38 0.94 7.83
N ALA A 63 0.01 -0.27 8.24
CA ALA A 63 -0.54 -0.52 9.58
C ALA A 63 0.45 -0.16 10.68
N ILE A 64 1.74 -0.47 10.50
CA ILE A 64 2.82 -0.11 11.41
C ILE A 64 2.98 1.42 11.47
N SER A 65 3.11 2.10 10.33
CA SER A 65 3.25 3.56 10.26
C SER A 65 2.06 4.26 10.93
N SER A 66 0.84 3.88 10.55
CA SER A 66 -0.40 4.44 11.08
C SER A 66 -0.59 4.17 12.57
N PHE A 67 -0.07 3.04 13.08
CA PHE A 67 -0.07 2.75 14.51
C PHE A 67 0.81 3.72 15.30
N PHE A 68 2.03 3.97 14.82
CA PHE A 68 2.97 4.88 15.51
C PHE A 68 2.48 6.33 15.48
N ASP A 69 1.97 6.80 14.34
CA ASP A 69 1.49 8.17 14.19
C ASP A 69 0.25 8.47 15.04
N ASN A 70 -0.64 7.49 15.17
CA ASN A 70 -1.91 7.64 15.89
C ASN A 70 -1.89 6.97 17.28
N ARG A 71 -0.71 6.65 17.83
CA ARG A 71 -0.57 5.93 19.11
C ARG A 71 -1.37 6.56 20.24
N LYS A 72 -1.53 7.88 20.30
CA LYS A 72 -2.31 8.53 21.37
C LYS A 72 -3.81 8.22 21.29
N LEU A 73 -4.34 7.94 20.10
CA LEU A 73 -5.76 7.62 19.86
C LEU A 73 -6.10 6.18 20.24
N TYR A 74 -5.12 5.27 20.26
CA TYR A 74 -5.34 3.86 20.54
C TYR A 74 -5.11 3.47 21.99
N TRP A 75 -4.90 4.44 22.88
CA TRP A 75 -4.72 4.21 24.31
C TRP A 75 -5.84 4.91 25.08
N ASP A 76 -6.50 4.17 25.96
CA ASP A 76 -7.47 4.71 26.93
C ASP A 76 -6.75 5.52 28.03
N ASN A 77 -7.49 6.30 28.82
CA ASN A 77 -7.02 7.06 29.99
C ASN A 77 -6.23 6.20 30.98
N LYS A 78 -6.50 4.88 31.03
CA LYS A 78 -5.75 3.88 31.81
C LYS A 78 -4.55 3.26 31.07
N LYS A 79 -4.10 3.88 29.98
CA LYS A 79 -3.05 3.41 29.05
C LYS A 79 -3.30 2.00 28.48
N ARG A 80 -4.56 1.56 28.40
CA ARG A 80 -4.93 0.27 27.80
C ARG A 80 -5.14 0.42 26.30
N LYS A 81 -4.60 -0.52 25.52
CA LYS A 81 -4.69 -0.49 24.04
C LYS A 81 -6.12 -0.76 23.58
N ILE A 82 -6.75 0.20 22.92
CA ILE A 82 -8.08 0.10 22.30
C ILE A 82 -7.95 -0.57 20.93
N ARG A 83 -7.69 -1.89 20.92
CA ARG A 83 -7.45 -2.68 19.70
C ARG A 83 -8.58 -2.53 18.67
N LYS A 84 -9.84 -2.47 19.11
CA LYS A 84 -11.02 -2.33 18.24
C LYS A 84 -10.99 -1.05 17.40
N LEU A 85 -10.49 0.05 17.95
CA LEU A 85 -10.41 1.33 17.24
C LEU A 85 -9.35 1.29 16.13
N PHE A 86 -8.20 0.66 16.42
CA PHE A 86 -7.12 0.45 15.44
C PHE A 86 -7.59 -0.42 14.28
N TYR A 87 -8.18 -1.60 14.54
CA TYR A 87 -8.69 -2.48 13.48
C TYR A 87 -9.78 -1.80 12.64
N LYS A 88 -10.67 -1.02 13.26
CA LYS A 88 -11.67 -0.24 12.52
C LYS A 88 -11.05 0.82 11.61
N HIS A 89 -9.93 1.41 12.02
CA HIS A 89 -9.22 2.39 11.21
C HIS A 89 -8.55 1.73 9.99
N ILE A 90 -7.85 0.63 10.20
CA ILE A 90 -7.23 -0.15 9.11
C ILE A 90 -8.30 -0.69 8.15
N ALA A 91 -9.40 -1.23 8.65
CA ALA A 91 -10.50 -1.71 7.80
C ALA A 91 -11.10 -0.59 6.94
N LYS A 92 -11.28 0.61 7.48
CA LYS A 92 -11.75 1.76 6.70
C LYS A 92 -10.77 2.17 5.61
N PHE A 93 -9.48 2.10 5.90
CA PHE A 93 -8.45 2.39 4.91
C PHE A 93 -8.49 1.36 3.78
N ILE A 94 -8.49 0.06 4.10
CA ILE A 94 -8.59 -1.02 3.10
C ILE A 94 -9.87 -0.87 2.26
N ILE A 95 -11.03 -0.70 2.89
CA ILE A 95 -12.30 -0.55 2.16
C ILE A 95 -12.29 0.71 1.29
N GLY A 96 -11.70 1.80 1.76
CA GLY A 96 -11.57 3.03 0.98
C GLY A 96 -10.58 2.93 -0.18
N ALA A 97 -9.54 2.11 -0.02
CA ALA A 97 -8.55 1.86 -1.06
C ALA A 97 -8.97 0.76 -2.04
N ALA A 98 -10.01 -0.03 -1.76
CA ALA A 98 -10.35 -1.24 -2.51
C ALA A 98 -10.43 -1.05 -4.04
N PHE A 99 -11.02 0.06 -4.51
CA PHE A 99 -11.05 0.35 -5.94
C PHE A 99 -9.64 0.61 -6.51
N VAL A 100 -8.83 1.39 -5.81
CA VAL A 100 -7.44 1.66 -6.20
C VAL A 100 -6.63 0.36 -6.19
N ASP A 101 -6.81 -0.47 -5.16
CA ASP A 101 -6.15 -1.76 -5.03
C ASP A 101 -6.48 -2.68 -6.21
N VAL A 102 -7.76 -2.85 -6.55
CA VAL A 102 -8.15 -3.70 -7.69
C VAL A 102 -7.49 -3.22 -8.99
N VAL A 103 -7.54 -1.93 -9.29
CA VAL A 103 -6.96 -1.39 -10.52
C VAL A 103 -5.44 -1.54 -10.52
N TYR A 104 -4.79 -1.15 -9.43
CA TYR A 104 -3.34 -1.19 -9.30
C TYR A 104 -2.80 -2.62 -9.35
N TYR A 105 -3.33 -3.54 -8.53
CA TYR A 105 -2.84 -4.91 -8.47
C TYR A 105 -3.15 -5.69 -9.75
N SER A 106 -4.22 -5.34 -10.47
CA SER A 106 -4.45 -5.89 -11.81
C SER A 106 -3.36 -5.47 -12.79
N ALA A 107 -3.07 -4.17 -12.85
CA ALA A 107 -1.99 -3.64 -13.71
C ALA A 107 -0.62 -4.20 -13.30
N ARG A 108 -0.32 -4.23 -12.00
CA ARG A 108 0.91 -4.79 -11.40
C ARG A 108 1.11 -6.26 -11.78
N THR A 109 0.06 -7.07 -11.66
CA THR A 109 0.08 -8.49 -12.04
C THR A 109 0.34 -8.64 -13.53
N TYR A 110 -0.37 -7.87 -14.36
CA TYR A 110 -0.21 -7.90 -15.81
C TYR A 110 1.22 -7.53 -16.24
N VAL A 111 1.77 -6.45 -15.71
CA VAL A 111 3.13 -6.01 -16.03
C VAL A 111 4.17 -7.04 -15.56
N THR A 112 3.99 -7.66 -14.40
CA THR A 112 4.89 -8.75 -13.95
C THR A 112 4.83 -9.93 -14.89
N TYR A 113 3.62 -10.37 -15.26
CA TYR A 113 3.41 -11.46 -16.20
C TYR A 113 4.11 -11.18 -17.54
N PHE A 114 3.97 -9.96 -18.04
CA PHE A 114 4.63 -9.52 -19.27
C PHE A 114 6.16 -9.55 -19.14
N ILE A 115 6.73 -8.98 -18.07
CA ILE A 115 8.19 -8.94 -17.87
C ILE A 115 8.78 -10.34 -17.68
N LEU A 116 8.08 -11.25 -16.99
CA LEU A 116 8.48 -12.65 -16.88
C LEU A 116 8.60 -13.33 -18.25
N GLY A 117 7.88 -12.86 -19.28
CA GLY A 117 7.99 -13.35 -20.65
C GLY A 117 9.35 -13.10 -21.30
N PHE A 118 10.13 -12.15 -20.81
CA PHE A 118 11.50 -11.91 -21.28
C PHE A 118 12.54 -12.81 -20.62
N GLY A 119 12.13 -13.79 -19.80
CA GLY A 119 13.04 -14.72 -19.14
C GLY A 119 13.81 -14.13 -17.95
N LEU A 120 13.39 -12.98 -17.43
CA LEU A 120 13.98 -12.44 -16.20
C LEU A 120 13.67 -13.34 -14.99
N ALA A 121 14.61 -13.38 -14.04
CA ALA A 121 14.39 -14.01 -12.75
C ALA A 121 13.14 -13.41 -12.05
N PRO A 122 12.30 -14.23 -11.39
CA PRO A 122 11.04 -13.80 -10.80
C PRO A 122 11.13 -12.60 -9.86
N TYR A 123 12.13 -12.59 -8.97
CA TYR A 123 12.40 -11.46 -8.09
C TYR A 123 12.66 -10.16 -8.89
N LYS A 124 13.49 -10.22 -9.94
CA LYS A 124 13.83 -9.06 -10.77
C LYS A 124 12.61 -8.56 -11.56
N ALA A 125 11.84 -9.48 -12.14
CA ALA A 125 10.64 -9.15 -12.89
C ALA A 125 9.61 -8.43 -12.00
N ALA A 126 9.39 -8.93 -10.79
CA ALA A 126 8.51 -8.29 -9.80
C ALA A 126 9.03 -6.91 -9.36
N PHE A 127 10.34 -6.77 -9.12
CA PHE A 127 10.94 -5.50 -8.73
C PHE A 127 10.78 -4.41 -9.81
N PHE A 128 11.12 -4.73 -11.07
CA PHE A 128 10.98 -3.79 -12.18
C PHE A 128 9.52 -3.47 -12.50
N SER A 129 8.63 -4.45 -12.42
CA SER A 129 7.21 -4.20 -12.57
C SER A 129 6.73 -3.21 -11.51
N GLN A 130 7.15 -3.35 -10.24
CA GLN A 130 6.75 -2.41 -9.20
C GLN A 130 7.25 -0.99 -9.46
N LEU A 131 8.52 -0.83 -9.87
CA LEU A 131 9.06 0.48 -10.27
C LEU A 131 8.21 1.13 -11.37
N SER A 132 7.80 0.34 -12.37
CA SER A 132 7.00 0.84 -13.49
C SER A 132 5.56 1.22 -13.09
N THR A 133 4.96 0.53 -12.12
CA THR A 133 3.57 0.76 -11.70
C THR A 133 3.44 1.68 -10.49
N MET A 134 4.52 2.00 -9.79
CA MET A 134 4.49 2.84 -8.59
C MET A 134 3.84 4.21 -8.84
N LEU A 135 4.16 4.87 -9.97
CA LEU A 135 3.55 6.17 -10.29
C LEU A 135 2.03 6.09 -10.49
N LEU A 136 1.54 4.99 -11.08
CA LEU A 136 0.11 4.71 -11.19
C LEU A 136 -0.54 4.64 -9.81
N TYR A 137 0.10 3.94 -8.86
CA TYR A 137 -0.41 3.82 -7.49
C TYR A 137 -0.52 5.17 -6.80
N PHE A 138 0.55 5.96 -6.82
CA PHE A 138 0.55 7.29 -6.20
C PHE A 138 -0.51 8.21 -6.83
N GLY A 139 -0.68 8.17 -8.14
CA GLY A 139 -1.72 8.93 -8.85
C GLY A 139 -3.12 8.55 -8.38
N LEU A 140 -3.44 7.25 -8.42
CA LEU A 140 -4.76 6.73 -8.02
C LEU A 140 -5.07 7.04 -6.55
N MET A 141 -4.12 6.85 -5.63
CA MET A 141 -4.31 7.14 -4.20
C MET A 141 -4.49 8.63 -3.92
N ASN A 142 -3.83 9.52 -4.66
CA ASN A 142 -4.01 10.97 -4.49
C ASN A 142 -5.37 11.46 -4.99
N ILE A 143 -5.87 10.89 -6.10
CA ILE A 143 -7.23 11.13 -6.59
C ILE A 143 -8.24 10.63 -5.55
N MET A 144 -8.12 9.37 -5.11
CA MET A 144 -9.02 8.78 -4.12
C MET A 144 -8.98 9.52 -2.78
N GLY A 145 -7.80 9.87 -2.28
CA GLY A 145 -7.65 10.65 -1.04
C GLY A 145 -8.31 12.03 -1.11
N SER A 146 -8.36 12.62 -2.32
CA SER A 146 -9.07 13.89 -2.56
C SER A 146 -10.60 13.68 -2.62
N VAL A 147 -11.07 12.60 -3.26
CA VAL A 147 -12.49 12.26 -3.41
C VAL A 147 -13.12 11.82 -2.07
N MET A 148 -12.46 10.92 -1.34
CA MET A 148 -12.99 10.37 -0.07
C MET A 148 -12.88 11.33 1.12
N GLY A 149 -12.23 12.49 0.94
CA GLY A 149 -12.01 13.44 2.02
C GLY A 149 -11.16 12.88 3.18
N ILE A 150 -10.39 11.81 2.95
CA ILE A 150 -9.44 11.27 3.93
C ILE A 150 -8.43 12.35 4.33
N ILE A 151 -8.01 13.16 3.35
CA ILE A 151 -7.16 14.34 3.57
C ILE A 151 -7.88 15.39 4.44
N LYS A 152 -9.21 15.56 4.30
CA LYS A 152 -9.99 16.54 5.09
C LYS A 152 -10.22 16.13 6.54
N LYS A 153 -10.19 14.84 6.90
CA LYS A 153 -10.64 14.37 8.22
C LYS A 153 -9.62 14.48 9.36
N LYS A 154 -8.32 14.64 9.06
CA LYS A 154 -7.32 15.05 10.06
C LYS A 154 -7.50 16.51 10.54
N ALA A 155 -8.40 17.28 9.92
CA ALA A 155 -8.61 18.68 10.27
C ALA A 155 -9.52 18.93 11.50
N THR A 156 -10.24 17.90 11.98
CA THR A 156 -11.27 18.02 13.03
C THR A 156 -11.05 17.11 14.24
N SER A 157 -9.86 16.51 14.41
CA SER A 157 -9.47 15.85 15.67
C SER A 157 -8.36 16.59 16.36
#